data_AF-A0A3D2GNW2-F1
#
_entry.id   AF-A0A3D2GNW2-F1
#
_cell.length_a   1.000
_cell.length_b   1.000
_cell.length_c   1.000
_cell.angle_alpha   90.00
_cell.angle_beta   90.00
_cell.angle_gamma   90.00
#
_symmetry.space_group_name_H-M   'P 1'
#
loop_
_entity.id
_entity.type
_entity.pdbx_description
1 polymer ?
#
loop_
_entity_poly.entity_id
_entity_poly.type
_entity_poly.pdbx_seq_one_letter_code
_entity_poly.pdbx_strand_id
1 'polypeptide(L)'
;MTAPIGSCSGNRFRPILLGLALVLSLAACSSDDEGVAYVERPAEEIYNTAANALDSGRYQEAAQQFDEVERQHPYSEWATRAQL
;
A
#
# COMPACT_ATOMS: atom_id res chain seq x y z
N MET A 1 -18.39 12.88 -64.69
CA MET A 1 -17.11 12.15 -64.68
C MET A 1 -16.20 12.87 -63.68
N THR A 2 -16.48 12.73 -62.38
CA THR A 2 -15.71 11.93 -61.40
C THR A 2 -14.27 12.41 -61.19
N ALA A 3 -14.04 13.11 -60.08
CA ALA A 3 -12.75 13.17 -59.42
C ALA A 3 -12.85 12.42 -58.07
N PRO A 4 -11.91 11.52 -57.73
CA PRO A 4 -11.88 10.85 -56.42
C PRO A 4 -11.12 11.67 -55.38
N ILE A 5 -11.74 11.85 -54.21
CA ILE A 5 -11.09 12.33 -52.98
C ILE A 5 -10.49 11.15 -52.23
N GLY A 6 -9.16 11.06 -52.24
CA GLY A 6 -8.35 10.13 -51.45
C GLY A 6 -8.04 10.69 -50.06
N SER A 7 -8.23 9.84 -49.07
CA SER A 7 -8.00 10.02 -47.63
C SER A 7 -6.52 10.17 -47.27
N CYS A 8 -6.20 11.01 -46.27
CA CYS A 8 -5.01 10.90 -45.41
C CYS A 8 -5.28 11.61 -44.07
N SER A 9 -5.87 10.86 -43.13
CA SER A 9 -6.07 11.26 -41.73
C SER A 9 -4.74 11.20 -40.96
N GLY A 10 -4.13 12.36 -40.71
CA GLY A 10 -2.79 12.51 -40.14
C GLY A 10 -2.77 13.08 -38.71
N ASN A 11 -3.58 12.54 -37.78
CA ASN A 11 -3.48 12.95 -36.37
C ASN A 11 -2.48 12.07 -35.59
N ARG A 12 -1.19 12.19 -35.91
CA ARG A 12 -0.10 11.35 -35.35
C ARG A 12 0.55 11.91 -34.09
N PHE A 13 0.09 13.06 -33.58
CA PHE A 13 0.71 13.78 -32.46
C PHE A 13 0.04 13.55 -31.09
N ARG A 14 -1.03 12.76 -31.02
CA ARG A 14 -1.76 12.49 -29.76
C ARG A 14 -1.17 11.41 -28.81
N PRO A 15 -0.34 10.43 -29.24
CA PRO A 15 0.10 9.37 -28.32
C PRO A 15 1.36 9.71 -27.51
N ILE A 16 2.14 10.73 -27.92
CA ILE A 16 3.43 11.05 -27.29
C ILE A 16 3.26 11.79 -25.96
N LEU A 17 2.24 12.65 -25.85
CA LEU A 17 1.91 13.36 -24.60
C LEU A 17 1.39 12.43 -23.49
N LEU A 18 0.75 11.31 -23.86
CA LEU A 18 0.23 10.35 -22.89
C LEU A 18 1.31 9.43 -22.31
N GLY A 19 2.36 9.14 -23.08
CA GLY A 19 3.47 8.29 -22.65
C GLY A 19 4.43 8.96 -21.65
N LEU A 20 4.68 10.26 -21.81
CA LEU A 20 5.61 10.99 -20.93
C LEU A 20 5.10 11.09 -19.49
N ALA A 21 3.79 11.27 -19.30
CA ALA A 21 3.17 11.33 -17.97
C ALA A 21 3.28 10.00 -17.22
N LEU A 22 3.33 8.86 -17.92
CA LEU A 22 3.41 7.53 -17.30
C LEU A 22 4.80 7.25 -16.68
N VAL A 23 5.86 7.81 -17.26
CA VAL A 23 7.25 7.58 -16.79
C VAL A 23 7.58 8.40 -15.54
N LEU A 24 7.03 9.61 -15.39
CA LEU A 24 7.27 10.42 -14.19
C LEU A 24 6.61 9.85 -12.92
N SER A 25 5.55 9.04 -13.07
CA SER A 25 4.85 8.43 -11.94
C SER A 25 5.67 7.36 -11.21
N LEU A 26 6.71 6.78 -11.84
CA LEU A 26 7.54 5.75 -11.22
C LEU A 26 8.70 6.32 -10.39
N ALA A 27 9.08 7.59 -10.59
CA ALA A 27 10.17 8.22 -9.85
C ALA A 27 9.79 8.66 -8.42
N ALA A 28 8.50 8.56 -8.05
CA ALA A 28 8.02 8.87 -6.71
C ALA A 28 8.09 7.68 -5.72
N CYS A 29 8.49 6.50 -6.18
CA CYS A 29 8.54 5.28 -5.36
C CYS A 29 9.95 4.97 -4.86
N SER A 30 10.60 5.96 -4.25
CA SER A 30 11.88 5.75 -3.53
C SER A 30 11.89 6.63 -2.30
N SER A 31 11.24 6.17 -1.23
CA SER A 31 11.47 6.70 0.11
C SER A 31 12.49 5.79 0.79
N ASP A 32 13.69 6.31 0.98
CA ASP A 32 14.70 5.81 1.92
C ASP A 32 14.10 5.81 3.33
N ASP A 33 14.18 4.68 4.05
CA ASP A 33 13.81 4.62 5.47
C ASP A 33 15.09 4.58 6.32
N GLU A 34 15.63 5.78 6.51
CA GLU A 34 16.68 6.10 7.47
C GLU A 34 16.05 6.20 8.86
N GLY A 35 16.40 5.26 9.74
CA GLY A 35 15.79 5.12 11.05
C GLY A 35 15.92 6.36 11.94
N VAL A 36 14.80 6.78 12.54
CA VAL A 36 14.74 7.47 13.84
C VAL A 36 13.31 7.47 14.41
N ALA A 37 13.16 6.79 15.55
CA ALA A 37 12.15 6.97 16.62
C ALA A 37 10.67 7.18 16.23
N TYR A 38 9.88 6.09 16.20
CA TYR A 38 8.42 6.16 16.07
C TYR A 38 7.73 5.87 17.41
N VAL A 39 7.14 6.90 18.02
CA VAL A 39 6.17 6.76 19.12
C VAL A 39 4.90 7.51 18.72
N GLU A 40 3.88 6.80 18.24
CA GLU A 40 2.46 7.20 18.33
C GLU A 40 1.53 6.03 17.98
N ARG A 41 0.69 5.63 18.95
CA ARG A 41 -0.18 4.43 19.00
C ARG A 41 0.32 3.18 18.24
N PRO A 42 1.41 2.58 18.73
CA PRO A 42 2.10 1.51 18.02
C PRO A 42 1.22 0.27 17.87
N ALA A 43 1.52 -0.56 16.87
CA ALA A 43 1.03 -1.93 16.78
C ALA A 43 1.18 -2.69 18.12
N GLU A 44 2.13 -2.29 18.95
CA GLU A 44 2.29 -2.66 20.36
C GLU A 44 1.04 -2.43 21.23
N GLU A 45 0.24 -1.39 21.04
CA GLU A 45 -0.98 -1.15 21.84
C GLU A 45 -2.10 -2.13 21.48
N ILE A 46 -2.29 -2.38 20.19
CA ILE A 46 -3.24 -3.40 19.69
C ILE A 46 -2.73 -4.80 20.11
N TYR A 47 -1.42 -5.05 19.99
CA TYR A 47 -0.77 -6.27 20.43
C TYR A 47 -0.90 -6.48 21.95
N ASN A 48 -0.66 -5.44 22.77
CA ASN A 48 -0.81 -5.53 24.22
C ASN A 48 -2.27 -5.76 24.63
N THR A 49 -3.23 -5.22 23.87
CA THR A 49 -4.65 -5.49 24.09
C THR A 49 -4.98 -6.95 23.76
N ALA A 50 -4.45 -7.46 22.66
CA ALA A 50 -4.55 -8.87 22.27
C ALA A 50 -3.89 -9.80 23.30
N ALA A 51 -2.69 -9.46 23.78
CA ALA A 51 -1.93 -10.20 24.78
C ALA A 51 -2.66 -10.23 26.13
N ASN A 52 -3.22 -9.10 26.59
CA ASN A 52 -4.03 -9.07 27.80
C ASN A 52 -5.31 -9.93 27.67
N ALA A 53 -5.93 -9.96 26.49
CA ALA A 53 -7.06 -10.84 26.23
C ALA A 53 -6.63 -12.32 26.23
N LEU A 54 -5.46 -12.63 25.68
CA LEU A 54 -4.87 -13.96 25.70
C LEU A 54 -4.59 -14.45 27.13
N ASP A 55 -3.96 -13.62 27.95
CA ASP A 55 -3.66 -13.89 29.36
C ASP A 55 -4.93 -14.06 30.19
N SER A 56 -6.00 -13.35 29.82
CA SER A 56 -7.31 -13.48 30.44
C SER A 56 -8.11 -14.72 29.98
N GLY A 57 -7.56 -15.54 29.08
CA GLY A 57 -8.24 -16.71 28.49
C GLY A 57 -9.31 -16.38 27.45
N ARG A 58 -9.37 -15.13 26.96
CA ARG A 58 -10.29 -14.68 25.91
C ARG A 58 -9.65 -14.86 24.53
N TYR A 59 -9.41 -16.12 24.15
CA TYR A 59 -8.70 -16.48 22.93
C TYR A 59 -9.33 -15.92 21.64
N GLN A 60 -10.67 -15.89 21.58
CA GLN A 60 -11.37 -15.40 20.40
C GLN A 60 -11.22 -13.89 20.19
N GLU A 61 -11.19 -13.14 21.29
CA GLU A 61 -10.95 -11.69 21.26
C GLU A 61 -9.48 -11.41 20.92
N ALA A 62 -8.55 -12.16 21.51
CA ALA A 62 -7.12 -12.06 21.21
C ALA A 62 -6.83 -12.28 19.71
N ALA A 63 -7.40 -13.33 19.11
CA ALA A 63 -7.21 -13.63 17.68
C ALA A 63 -7.68 -12.47 16.78
N GLN A 64 -8.86 -11.91 17.05
CA GLN A 64 -9.38 -10.78 16.26
C GLN A 64 -8.48 -9.53 16.37
N GLN A 65 -7.92 -9.28 17.55
CA GLN A 65 -7.02 -8.15 17.75
C GLN A 65 -5.65 -8.39 17.08
N PHE A 66 -5.15 -9.62 17.06
CA PHE A 66 -3.93 -9.98 16.31
C PHE A 66 -4.13 -9.84 14.79
N ASP A 67 -5.27 -10.27 14.25
CA ASP A 67 -5.61 -10.06 12.83
C ASP A 67 -5.66 -8.56 12.47
N GLU A 68 -6.12 -7.73 13.41
CA GLU A 68 -6.16 -6.27 13.25
C GLU A 68 -4.74 -5.66 13.21
N VAL A 69 -3.79 -6.22 13.98
CA VAL A 69 -2.36 -5.82 13.92
C VAL A 69 -1.82 -6.03 12.52
N GLU A 70 -2.03 -7.20 11.92
CA GLU A 70 -1.54 -7.51 10.58
C GLU A 70 -2.21 -6.66 9.50
N ARG A 71 -3.51 -6.41 9.65
CA ARG A 71 -4.29 -5.61 8.70
C ARG A 71 -3.84 -4.15 8.66
N GLN A 72 -3.56 -3.57 9.82
CA GLN A 72 -3.19 -2.15 9.95
C GLN A 72 -1.69 -1.93 9.79
N HIS A 73 -0.86 -2.90 10.19
CA HIS A 73 0.60 -2.76 10.27
C HIS A 73 1.35 -3.95 9.63
N PRO A 74 1.16 -4.19 8.31
CA PRO A 74 1.67 -5.39 7.62
C PRO A 74 3.19 -5.57 7.63
N TYR A 75 3.97 -4.53 7.95
CA TYR A 75 5.44 -4.58 8.01
C TYR A 75 6.01 -4.23 9.38
N SER A 76 5.20 -4.25 10.44
CA SER A 76 5.68 -3.99 11.80
C SER A 76 6.25 -5.25 12.45
N GLU A 77 7.24 -5.09 13.33
CA GLU A 77 7.78 -6.15 14.19
C GLU A 77 6.67 -6.88 14.99
N TRP A 78 5.60 -6.16 15.34
CA TRP A 78 4.46 -6.69 16.09
C TRP A 78 3.53 -7.56 15.26
N ALA A 79 3.44 -7.35 13.95
CA ALA A 79 2.72 -8.26 13.05
C ALA A 79 3.43 -9.62 12.99
N THR A 80 4.76 -9.64 12.95
CA THR A 80 5.52 -10.89 13.05
C THR A 80 5.31 -11.57 14.40
N ARG A 81 5.25 -10.82 15.50
CA ARG A 81 5.01 -11.37 16.85
C ARG A 81 3.57 -11.85 17.08
N ALA A 82 2.60 -11.33 16.35
CA ALA A 82 1.19 -11.75 16.44
C ALA A 82 0.96 -13.16 15.85
N GLN A 83 1.88 -13.63 15.00
CA GLN A 83 1.80 -14.91 14.30
C GLN A 83 2.50 -16.08 15.01
N LEU A 84 3.39 -15.79 15.96
CA LEU A 84 4.28 -16.77 16.63
C LEU A 84 3.71 -17.24 17.97
#